data_AF-A0AAV1W2H5-F1
#
_entry.id   AF-A0AAV1W2H5-F1
#
_cell.length_a   1.000
_cell.length_b   1.000
_cell.length_c   1.000
_cell.angle_alpha   90.00
_cell.angle_beta   90.00
_cell.angle_gamma   90.00
#
_symmetry.space_group_name_H-M   'P 1'
#
loop_
_entity.id
_entity.type
_entity.pdbx_description
1 polymer ?
#
loop_
_entity_poly.entity_id
_entity_poly.type
_entity_poly.pdbx_seq_one_letter_code
_entity_poly.pdbx_strand_id
1 'polypeptide(L)'
;MREFHTLHMHGPRKVQLWHKIRNWLSEVKTLCFPRDIKNFSLDNLDKEIKMLEKLLCEGYQDIGSCHNVLQYGNIMMDEEAKSITIIDYKYASYNPIAYDQANHFREMVADYHTDAPHIEN
;
A
#
# COMPACT_ATOMS: atom_id res chain seq x y z
N MET A 1 8.84 7.52 -10.67
CA MET A 1 8.19 7.75 -9.36
C MET A 1 8.13 9.21 -8.92
N ARG A 2 9.24 9.97 -8.88
CA ARG A 2 9.21 11.38 -8.40
C ARG A 2 8.13 12.24 -9.06
N GLU A 3 8.03 12.19 -10.39
CA GLU A 3 7.00 12.93 -11.14
C GLU A 3 5.59 12.54 -10.70
N PHE A 4 5.34 11.25 -10.51
CA PHE A 4 4.07 10.72 -10.03
C PHE A 4 3.66 11.33 -8.68
N HIS A 5 4.60 11.43 -7.73
CA HIS A 5 4.34 12.01 -6.40
C HIS A 5 3.89 13.48 -6.44
N THR A 6 4.20 14.20 -7.52
CA THR A 6 3.81 15.60 -7.73
C THR A 6 2.50 15.79 -8.49
N LEU A 7 1.93 14.71 -9.05
CA LEU A 7 0.68 14.79 -9.81
C LEU A 7 -0.46 15.28 -8.92
N HIS A 8 -1.40 16.02 -9.52
CA HIS A 8 -2.63 16.34 -8.85
C HIS A 8 -3.65 15.22 -9.04
N MET A 9 -3.91 14.46 -7.98
CA MET A 9 -4.99 13.47 -7.94
C MET A 9 -6.27 14.10 -7.40
N HIS A 10 -7.41 13.61 -7.89
CA HIS A 10 -8.71 13.94 -7.31
C HIS A 10 -8.87 13.31 -5.92
N GLY A 11 -9.50 14.05 -5.01
CA GLY A 11 -9.74 13.62 -3.64
C GLY A 11 -8.98 14.45 -2.60
N PRO A 12 -9.14 14.11 -1.31
CA PRO A 12 -8.57 14.90 -0.23
C PRO A 12 -7.05 14.69 -0.15
N ARG A 13 -6.29 15.79 -0.03
CA ARG A 13 -4.84 15.81 0.23
C ARG A 13 -4.52 15.44 1.68
N LYS A 14 -5.00 14.28 2.12
CA LYS A 14 -4.79 13.73 3.47
C LYS A 14 -4.49 12.25 3.35
N VAL A 15 -3.70 11.72 4.28
CA VAL A 15 -3.34 10.29 4.33
C VAL A 15 -4.61 9.43 4.34
N GLN A 16 -4.72 8.53 3.36
CA GLN A 16 -5.84 7.58 3.25
C GLN A 16 -5.50 6.18 3.79
N LEU A 17 -4.21 5.85 3.89
CA LEU A 17 -3.70 4.53 4.25
C LEU A 17 -4.37 3.96 5.52
N TRP A 18 -4.30 4.72 6.61
CA TRP A 18 -4.80 4.26 7.91
C TRP A 18 -6.31 4.03 7.94
N HIS A 19 -7.07 4.88 7.24
CA HIS A 19 -8.51 4.69 7.11
C HIS A 19 -8.83 3.42 6.32
N LYS A 20 -8.15 3.18 5.19
CA LYS A 20 -8.35 1.98 4.37
C LYS A 20 -8.06 0.70 5.17
N ILE A 21 -6.92 0.63 5.86
CA ILE A 21 -6.54 -0.55 6.65
C ILE A 21 -7.57 -0.83 7.77
N ARG A 22 -8.05 0.20 8.46
CA ARG A 22 -9.09 0.04 9.50
C ARG A 22 -10.42 -0.43 8.95
N ASN A 23 -10.83 0.08 7.79
CA ASN A 23 -12.04 -0.39 7.12
C ASN A 23 -11.91 -1.87 6.76
N TRP A 24 -10.78 -2.28 6.17
CA TRP A 24 -10.53 -3.70 5.89
C TRP A 24 -10.55 -4.57 7.14
N LEU A 25 -9.93 -4.13 8.24
CA LEU A 25 -9.98 -4.86 9.50
C LEU A 25 -11.43 -5.01 10.00
N SER A 26 -12.24 -3.96 9.90
CA SER A 26 -13.65 -4.00 10.25
C SER A 26 -14.42 -5.02 9.39
N GLU A 27 -14.25 -4.99 8.08
CA GLU A 27 -14.89 -5.94 7.16
C GLU A 27 -14.45 -7.39 7.41
N VAL A 28 -13.15 -7.64 7.64
CA VAL A 28 -12.67 -8.99 7.91
C VAL A 28 -13.28 -9.53 9.21
N LYS A 29 -13.44 -8.70 10.25
CA LYS A 29 -14.08 -9.12 11.50
C LYS A 29 -15.56 -9.46 11.35
N THR A 30 -16.28 -8.87 10.39
CA THR A 30 -17.68 -9.22 10.13
C THR A 30 -17.83 -10.49 9.28
N LEU A 31 -16.83 -10.80 8.45
CA LEU A 31 -16.85 -11.93 7.52
C LEU A 31 -16.24 -13.22 8.10
N CYS A 32 -15.28 -13.11 9.02
CA CYS A 32 -14.55 -14.28 9.54
C CYS A 32 -15.30 -15.03 10.65
N PHE A 33 -15.08 -16.36 10.70
CA PHE A 33 -15.55 -17.16 11.83
C PHE A 33 -14.78 -16.79 13.11
N PRO A 34 -15.37 -16.96 14.31
CA PRO A 34 -14.70 -16.67 15.58
C PRO A 34 -13.35 -17.38 15.76
N ARG A 35 -13.20 -18.58 15.19
CA ARG A 35 -11.93 -19.32 15.19
C ARG A 35 -10.83 -18.57 14.42
N ASP A 36 -11.17 -17.96 13.30
CA ASP A 36 -10.21 -17.30 12.40
C ASP A 36 -9.80 -15.94 12.99
N ILE A 37 -10.75 -15.23 13.64
CA ILE A 37 -10.46 -14.02 14.44
C ILE A 37 -9.37 -14.30 15.48
N LYS A 38 -9.48 -15.44 16.19
CA LYS A 38 -8.49 -15.86 17.19
C LYS A 38 -7.18 -16.31 16.54
N ASN A 39 -7.23 -17.14 15.49
CA ASN A 39 -6.06 -17.70 14.83
C ASN A 39 -5.17 -16.61 14.22
N PHE A 40 -5.78 -15.58 13.60
CA PHE A 40 -5.06 -14.46 12.99
C PHE A 40 -4.91 -13.25 13.91
N SER A 41 -5.30 -13.37 15.19
CA SER A 41 -5.17 -12.29 16.18
C SER A 41 -5.81 -10.96 15.73
N LEU A 42 -6.93 -11.00 15.02
CA LEU A 42 -7.53 -9.80 14.43
C LEU A 42 -7.94 -8.75 15.48
N ASP A 43 -8.16 -9.18 16.72
CA ASP A 43 -8.43 -8.29 17.85
C ASP A 43 -7.22 -7.48 18.32
N ASN A 44 -6.01 -7.96 18.04
CA ASN A 44 -4.78 -7.24 18.34
C ASN A 44 -4.38 -6.27 17.22
N LEU A 45 -4.78 -6.53 15.97
CA LEU A 45 -4.45 -5.68 14.82
C LEU A 45 -4.88 -4.23 14.98
N ASP A 46 -6.01 -3.94 15.66
CA ASP A 46 -6.42 -2.55 15.92
C ASP A 46 -5.39 -1.79 16.76
N LYS A 47 -4.80 -2.46 17.76
CA LYS A 47 -3.75 -1.88 18.61
C LYS A 47 -2.45 -1.69 17.82
N GLU A 48 -2.08 -2.66 17.00
CA GLU A 48 -0.87 -2.58 16.16
C GLU A 48 -0.97 -1.47 15.13
N ILE A 49 -2.12 -1.32 14.44
CA ILE A 49 -2.37 -0.22 13.50
C ILE A 49 -2.26 1.12 14.23
N LYS A 50 -2.89 1.26 15.41
CA LYS A 50 -2.79 2.49 16.22
C LYS A 50 -1.37 2.81 16.64
N MET A 51 -0.59 1.81 17.03
CA MET A 51 0.81 1.97 17.39
C MET A 51 1.65 2.43 16.20
N LEU A 52 1.50 1.78 15.04
CA LEU A 52 2.22 2.12 13.81
C LEU A 52 1.86 3.51 13.30
N GLU A 53 0.56 3.87 13.29
CA GLU A 53 0.12 5.21 12.90
C GLU A 53 0.75 6.26 13.81
N LYS A 54 0.76 6.04 15.12
CA LYS A 54 1.40 6.98 16.06
C LYS A 54 2.88 7.13 15.75
N LEU A 55 3.62 6.03 15.68
CA LEU A 55 5.08 6.03 15.47
C LEU A 55 5.47 6.66 14.12
N LEU A 56 4.69 6.42 13.06
CA LEU A 56 5.02 6.87 11.72
C LEU A 56 4.50 8.29 11.41
N CYS A 57 3.49 8.76 12.16
CA CYS A 57 3.01 10.15 12.10
C CYS A 57 3.72 11.08 13.10
N GLU A 58 4.68 10.57 13.90
CA GLU A 58 5.56 11.41 14.71
C GLU A 58 6.55 12.17 13.81
N GLY A 59 6.21 13.42 13.47
CA GLY A 59 7.07 14.33 12.72
C GLY A 59 6.47 14.82 11.40
N TYR A 60 7.30 15.44 10.56
CA TYR A 60 6.89 15.90 9.23
C TYR A 60 6.81 14.72 8.26
N GLN A 61 5.66 14.57 7.60
CA GLN A 61 5.47 13.61 6.52
C GLN A 61 5.30 14.36 5.20
N ASP A 62 6.12 14.04 4.20
CA ASP A 62 5.92 14.55 2.84
C ASP A 62 4.78 13.76 2.17
N ILE A 63 3.65 14.43 1.95
CA ILE A 63 2.42 13.82 1.42
C ILE A 63 2.32 14.12 -0.07
N GLY A 64 2.32 13.06 -0.87
CA GLY A 64 2.23 13.12 -2.32
C GLY A 64 1.21 12.14 -2.89
N SER A 65 1.01 12.21 -4.20
CA SER A 65 0.19 11.26 -4.93
C SER A 65 0.89 9.91 -4.99
N CYS A 66 0.40 8.92 -4.27
CA CYS A 66 1.04 7.60 -4.15
C CYS A 66 0.27 6.55 -4.95
N HIS A 67 0.98 5.62 -5.60
CA HIS A 67 0.35 4.53 -6.33
C HIS A 67 -0.19 3.47 -5.36
N ASN A 68 0.51 3.29 -4.24
CA ASN A 68 0.30 2.36 -3.14
C ASN A 68 0.48 0.88 -3.48
N VAL A 69 0.55 0.51 -4.77
CA VAL A 69 0.79 -0.85 -5.25
C VAL A 69 1.68 -0.81 -6.50
N LEU A 70 2.93 -0.39 -6.36
CA LEU A 70 3.86 -0.28 -7.50
C LEU A 70 4.70 -1.55 -7.69
N GLN A 71 4.03 -2.68 -7.80
CA GLN A 71 4.62 -3.98 -8.16
C GLN A 71 4.92 -4.04 -9.67
N TYR A 72 5.80 -4.95 -10.12
CA TYR A 72 6.34 -4.93 -11.49
C TYR A 72 5.26 -5.09 -12.58
N GLY A 73 4.15 -5.78 -12.31
CA GLY A 73 3.02 -5.90 -13.22
C GLY A 73 2.26 -4.60 -13.48
N ASN A 74 2.48 -3.56 -12.68
CA ASN A 74 1.89 -2.22 -12.86
C ASN A 74 2.86 -1.23 -13.53
N ILE A 75 4.01 -1.71 -13.99
CA ILE A 75 5.05 -0.90 -14.65
C ILE A 75 5.23 -1.44 -16.07
N MET A 76 4.73 -0.71 -17.07
CA MET A 76 4.91 -1.05 -18.47
C MET A 76 6.15 -0.35 -19.01
N MET A 77 7.00 -1.09 -19.72
CA MET A 77 8.17 -0.53 -20.40
C MET A 77 7.98 -0.60 -21.91
N ASP A 78 8.16 0.54 -22.57
CA ASP A 78 8.35 0.61 -24.01
C ASP A 78 9.86 0.72 -24.27
N GLU A 79 10.44 -0.36 -24.77
CA GLU A 79 11.88 -0.46 -25.01
C GLU A 79 12.34 0.42 -26.19
N GLU A 80 11.50 0.58 -27.22
CA GLU A 80 11.81 1.38 -28.41
C GLU A 80 11.81 2.87 -28.06
N ALA A 81 10.74 3.33 -27.40
CA ALA A 81 10.63 4.71 -26.92
C ALA A 81 11.47 5.00 -25.67
N LYS A 82 12.07 3.97 -25.05
CA LYS A 82 12.78 4.03 -23.76
C LYS A 82 11.95 4.72 -22.68
N SER A 83 10.67 4.38 -22.60
CA SER A 83 9.72 5.02 -21.72
C SER A 83 9.08 4.03 -20.75
N ILE A 84 8.64 4.54 -19.59
CA ILE A 84 7.94 3.76 -18.58
C ILE A 84 6.56 4.38 -18.39
N THR A 85 5.53 3.54 -18.40
CA THR A 85 4.16 3.93 -18.08
C THR A 85 3.69 3.17 -16.85
N ILE A 86 3.25 3.91 -15.83
CA ILE A 86 2.59 3.33 -14.65
C ILE A 86 1.10 3.16 -14.96
N ILE A 87 0.52 2.03 -14.57
CA ILE A 87 -0.89 1.69 -14.81
C ILE A 87 -1.55 1.14 -13.54
N ASP A 88 -2.88 0.95 -13.59
CA ASP A 88 -3.70 0.39 -12.49
C ASP A 88 -3.71 1.21 -11.19
N TYR A 89 -4.26 2.42 -11.29
CA TYR A 89 -4.36 3.40 -10.20
C TYR A 89 -5.46 3.12 -9.16
N LYS A 90 -6.02 1.90 -9.09
CA LYS A 90 -7.21 1.60 -8.24
C LYS A 90 -7.01 1.86 -6.75
N TYR A 91 -5.77 1.76 -6.28
CA TYR A 91 -5.42 2.05 -4.89
C TYR A 91 -4.80 3.43 -4.69
N ALA A 92 -4.56 4.17 -5.77
CA ALA A 92 -3.82 5.42 -5.71
C ALA A 92 -4.56 6.47 -4.87
N SER A 93 -3.81 7.22 -4.07
CA SER A 93 -4.34 8.26 -3.17
C SER A 93 -3.20 9.10 -2.59
N TYR A 94 -3.53 10.22 -1.96
CA TYR A 94 -2.56 10.97 -1.16
C TYR A 94 -2.14 10.17 0.08
N ASN A 95 -0.85 9.92 0.23
CA ASN A 95 -0.21 9.19 1.32
C ASN A 95 1.25 9.68 1.51
N PRO A 96 1.96 9.25 2.56
CA PRO A 96 3.38 9.54 2.71
C PRO A 96 4.17 8.98 1.52
N ILE A 97 4.98 9.80 0.85
CA ILE A 97 5.82 9.36 -0.29
C ILE A 97 6.76 8.22 0.11
N ALA A 98 7.27 8.27 1.35
CA ALA A 98 8.13 7.23 1.91
C ALA A 98 7.44 5.86 1.97
N TYR A 99 6.11 5.82 2.20
CA TYR A 99 5.35 4.57 2.18
C TYR A 99 5.31 3.96 0.77
N ASP A 100 5.06 4.77 -0.26
CA ASP A 100 4.97 4.30 -1.65
C ASP A 100 6.33 3.76 -2.14
N GLN A 101 7.42 4.44 -1.75
CA GLN A 101 8.79 3.98 -2.02
C GLN A 101 9.13 2.69 -1.27
N ALA A 102 8.83 2.63 0.03
CA ALA A 102 9.07 1.43 0.83
C ALA A 102 8.27 0.22 0.30
N ASN A 103 7.01 0.45 -0.10
CA ASN A 103 6.21 -0.60 -0.72
C ASN A 103 6.85 -1.05 -2.04
N HIS A 104 7.26 -0.14 -2.92
CA HIS A 104 7.93 -0.52 -4.17
C HIS A 104 9.19 -1.36 -3.93
N PHE A 105 10.02 -1.02 -2.94
CA PHE A 105 11.20 -1.83 -2.60
C PHE A 105 10.83 -3.22 -2.07
N ARG A 106 9.77 -3.31 -1.26
CA ARG A 106 9.24 -4.62 -0.82
C ARG A 106 8.82 -5.48 -2.01
N GLU A 107 8.17 -4.89 -3.01
CA GLU A 107 7.74 -5.63 -4.21
C GLU A 107 8.91 -6.16 -5.06
N MET A 108 10.14 -5.67 -4.87
CA MET A 108 11.31 -6.15 -5.62
C MET A 108 11.79 -7.55 -5.18
N VAL A 109 11.40 -8.01 -3.99
CA VAL A 109 11.73 -9.36 -3.50
C VAL A 109 10.59 -10.37 -3.70
N ALA A 110 9.44 -9.90 -4.18
CA ALA A 110 8.29 -10.75 -4.48
C ALA A 110 8.41 -11.35 -5.90
N ASP A 111 8.09 -12.64 -6.04
CA ASP A 111 7.95 -13.30 -7.33
C ASP A 111 6.53 -13.86 -7.50
N TYR A 112 5.72 -13.15 -8.27
CA TYR A 112 4.34 -13.51 -8.59
C TYR A 112 4.21 -14.57 -9.70
N HIS A 113 5.32 -15.07 -10.26
CA HIS A 113 5.30 -16.17 -11.24
C HIS A 113 5.53 -17.54 -10.60
N THR A 114 5.58 -17.62 -9.27
CA THR A 114 5.72 -18.88 -8.53
C THR A 114 4.35 -19.50 -8.21
N ASP A 115 4.35 -20.80 -7.88
CA ASP A 115 3.15 -21.48 -7.35
C ASP A 115 2.75 -21.00 -5.94
N ALA A 116 3.64 -20.26 -5.25
CA ALA A 116 3.42 -19.72 -3.91
C ALA A 116 3.75 -18.22 -3.84
N PRO A 117 3.02 -17.36 -4.59
CA PRO A 117 3.36 -15.94 -4.77
C PRO A 117 3.19 -15.08 -3.49
N HIS A 118 2.71 -15.68 -2.41
CA HIS A 118 2.56 -15.05 -1.09
C HIS A 118 3.81 -15.22 -0.21
N ILE A 119 4.80 -15.99 -0.66
CA ILE A 119 6.09 -16.18 0.02
C ILE A 119 7.10 -15.22 -0.62
N GLU A 120 7.61 -14.28 0.18
CA GLU A 120 8.70 -13.38 -0.24
C GLU A 120 10.05 -14.13 -0.15
N ASN A 121 10.93 -13.95 -1.14
CA ASN A 121 12.23 -14.64 -1.24
C ASN A 121 13.34 -13.97 -0.42
#